data_AF-A0A8T6EPC8-F1
#
_entry.id   AF-A0A8T6EPC8-F1
#
_cell.length_a   1.000
_cell.length_b   1.000
_cell.length_c   1.000
_cell.angle_alpha   90.00
_cell.angle_beta   90.00
_cell.angle_gamma   90.00
#
_symmetry.space_group_name_H-M   'P 1'
#
loop_
_entity.id
_entity.type
_entity.pdbx_description
1 polymer ?
#
loop_
_entity_poly.entity_id
_entity_poly.type
_entity_poly.pdbx_seq_one_letter_code
_entity_poly.pdbx_strand_id
1 'polypeptide(L)'
;MLDAYAALREPADAAYGEWQRPVRPRIDLAWETSALAAGAGRTQAALEAETEARGAAVDLGHVHGYGLQWLQPLAQITWPDGASVLYGPVTPDKVGLLIDEATGRAGAAAELALGVIAGERPGLPPIEAHPFLACEDERRLLARIGRIDPQALEHYLATGGYHALARMVDRHHGAEAVRQLQGDAGLIGRGGAFFPAGVKWNFLAGAPDDERYLVCNADEGDPGAWVNRVL
;
A
#
# COMPACT_ATOMS: atom_id res chain seq x y z
N MET A 1 -17.88 5.80 -19.45
CA MET A 1 -17.21 5.87 -18.11
C MET A 1 -15.69 5.75 -18.23
N LEU A 2 -15.16 5.00 -19.19
CA LEU A 2 -13.71 4.90 -19.37
C LEU A 2 -13.02 6.24 -19.68
N ASP A 3 -13.66 7.11 -20.48
CA ASP A 3 -13.13 8.45 -20.76
C ASP A 3 -13.03 9.31 -19.48
N ALA A 4 -14.04 9.24 -18.61
CA ALA A 4 -14.03 9.95 -17.33
C ALA A 4 -12.93 9.39 -16.40
N TYR A 5 -12.75 8.07 -16.39
CA TYR A 5 -11.64 7.45 -15.66
C TYR A 5 -10.27 7.91 -16.20
N ALA A 6 -10.09 7.98 -17.53
CA ALA A 6 -8.86 8.45 -18.14
C ALA A 6 -8.56 9.92 -17.78
N ALA A 7 -9.58 10.78 -17.80
CA ALA A 7 -9.46 12.18 -17.40
C ALA A 7 -9.11 12.37 -15.92
N LEU A 8 -9.56 11.47 -15.03
CA LEU A 8 -9.17 11.46 -13.62
C LEU A 8 -7.77 10.90 -13.42
N ARG A 9 -7.35 9.95 -14.26
CA ARG A 9 -6.05 9.28 -14.14
C ARG A 9 -4.89 10.16 -14.55
N GLU A 10 -5.04 10.99 -15.60
CA GLU A 10 -3.96 11.85 -16.08
C GLU A 10 -3.32 12.74 -14.99
N PRO A 11 -4.09 13.55 -14.22
CA PRO A 11 -3.52 14.32 -13.11
C PRO A 11 -3.04 13.44 -11.96
N ALA A 12 -3.67 12.27 -11.75
CA ALA A 12 -3.26 11.33 -10.71
C ALA A 12 -1.89 10.69 -10.99
N ASP A 13 -1.62 10.32 -12.25
CA ASP A 13 -0.32 9.81 -12.69
C ASP A 13 0.78 10.87 -12.50
N ALA A 14 0.47 12.15 -12.73
CA ALA A 14 1.41 13.25 -12.46
C ALA A 14 1.72 13.40 -10.96
N ALA A 15 0.69 13.48 -10.11
CA ALA A 15 0.86 13.60 -8.66
C ALA A 15 1.61 12.39 -8.05
N TYR A 16 1.27 11.18 -8.48
CA TYR A 16 1.99 9.97 -8.05
C TYR A 16 3.43 9.94 -8.56
N GLY A 17 3.67 10.43 -9.78
CA GLY A 17 5.02 10.57 -10.34
C GLY A 17 5.90 11.53 -9.55
N GLU A 18 5.35 12.67 -9.09
CA GLU A 18 6.04 13.61 -8.19
C GLU A 18 6.36 12.97 -6.84
N TRP A 19 5.46 12.15 -6.29
CA TRP A 19 5.71 11.40 -5.05
C TRP A 19 6.81 10.34 -5.22
N GLN A 20 6.83 9.65 -6.37
CA GLN A 20 7.87 8.66 -6.69
C GLN A 20 9.22 9.28 -7.04
N ARG A 21 9.25 10.55 -7.46
CA ARG A 21 10.46 11.31 -7.80
C ARG A 21 10.41 12.70 -7.16
N PRO A 22 10.52 12.75 -5.82
CA PRO A 22 10.34 13.99 -5.09
C PRO A 22 11.48 14.98 -5.40
N VAL A 23 11.22 16.28 -5.27
CA VAL A 23 12.23 17.33 -5.54
C VAL A 23 13.43 17.23 -4.58
N ARG A 24 13.17 16.79 -3.36
CA ARG A 24 14.16 16.50 -2.32
C ARG A 24 13.88 15.12 -1.71
N PRO A 25 14.83 14.51 -1.00
CA PRO A 25 14.58 13.23 -0.36
C PRO A 25 13.35 13.27 0.54
N ARG A 26 12.56 12.20 0.52
CA ARG A 26 11.35 12.04 1.31
C ARG A 26 11.50 10.85 2.25
N ILE A 27 11.07 11.01 3.50
CA ILE A 27 11.00 9.94 4.50
C ILE A 27 9.54 9.70 4.84
N ASP A 28 9.02 8.54 4.44
CA ASP A 28 7.66 8.11 4.75
C ASP A 28 7.66 7.06 5.87
N LEU A 29 6.99 7.35 6.99
CA LEU A 29 6.88 6.42 8.11
C LEU A 29 5.61 5.57 7.98
N ALA A 30 5.71 4.28 8.33
CA ALA A 30 4.54 3.41 8.40
C ALA A 30 3.53 3.92 9.44
N TRP A 31 2.29 4.11 9.01
CA TRP A 31 1.23 4.73 9.81
C TRP A 31 -0.03 3.88 9.92
N GLU A 32 0.17 2.60 10.21
CA GLU A 32 -0.92 1.65 10.50
C GLU A 32 -0.94 1.25 11.96
N THR A 33 -2.01 0.59 12.41
CA THR A 33 -2.26 0.35 13.84
C THR A 33 -1.20 -0.48 14.55
N SER A 34 -0.54 -1.43 13.87
CA SER A 34 0.62 -2.17 14.41
C SER A 34 1.85 -1.27 14.52
N ALA A 35 2.11 -0.38 13.55
CA ALA A 35 3.15 0.64 13.64
C ALA A 35 2.92 1.63 14.78
N LEU A 36 1.68 2.11 14.95
CA LEU A 36 1.29 2.98 16.06
C LEU A 36 1.51 2.27 17.40
N ALA A 37 1.09 1.01 17.52
CA ALA A 37 1.33 0.19 18.70
C ALA A 37 2.83 -0.03 18.99
N ALA A 38 3.66 -0.15 17.94
CA ALA A 38 5.11 -0.25 18.03
C ALA A 38 5.80 1.09 18.34
N GLY A 39 5.05 2.20 18.40
CA GLY A 39 5.55 3.51 18.79
C GLY A 39 5.83 4.47 17.64
N ALA A 40 5.26 4.26 16.45
CA ALA A 40 5.42 5.15 15.30
C ALA A 40 5.13 6.63 15.64
N GLY A 41 4.16 6.92 16.52
CA GLY A 41 3.91 8.30 16.96
C GLY A 41 5.09 8.97 17.66
N ARG A 42 5.86 8.22 18.46
CA ARG A 42 7.09 8.75 19.08
C ARG A 42 8.22 8.89 18.07
N THR A 43 8.33 7.95 17.13
CA THR A 43 9.30 8.00 16.04
C THR A 43 9.04 9.21 15.13
N GLN A 44 7.78 9.48 14.78
CA GLN A 44 7.38 10.65 13.99
C GLN A 44 7.72 11.96 14.69
N ALA A 45 7.36 12.11 15.97
CA ALA A 45 7.69 13.32 16.72
C ALA A 45 9.21 13.56 16.80
N ALA A 46 10.00 12.50 16.96
CA ALA A 46 11.46 12.60 16.94
C ALA A 46 11.99 12.97 15.54
N LEU A 47 11.42 12.39 14.48
CA LEU A 47 11.81 12.68 13.09
C LEU A 47 11.51 14.13 12.71
N GLU A 48 10.36 14.66 13.12
CA GLU A 48 9.98 16.07 12.94
C GLU A 48 10.94 17.01 13.68
N ALA A 49 11.14 16.77 14.98
CA ALA A 49 12.02 17.59 15.81
C ALA A 49 13.47 17.59 15.31
N GLU A 50 14.00 16.43 14.92
CA GLU A 50 15.38 16.30 14.44
C GLU A 50 15.55 16.93 13.04
N THR A 51 14.55 16.78 12.16
CA THR A 51 14.53 17.45 10.84
C THR A 51 14.55 18.97 11.00
N GLU A 52 13.72 19.51 11.89
CA GLU A 52 13.65 20.94 12.19
C GLU A 52 14.96 21.45 12.81
N ALA A 53 15.47 20.77 13.85
CA ALA A 53 16.69 21.16 14.54
C ALA A 53 17.92 21.21 13.61
N ARG A 54 17.96 20.35 12.59
CA ARG A 54 19.04 20.28 11.60
C ARG A 54 18.81 21.20 10.39
N GLY A 55 17.58 21.73 10.21
CA GLY A 55 17.18 22.37 8.96
C GLY A 55 17.33 21.43 7.75
N ALA A 56 17.09 20.13 7.94
CA ALA A 56 17.33 19.12 6.93
C ALA A 56 16.36 19.29 5.75
N ALA A 57 16.88 19.25 4.53
CA ALA A 57 16.09 19.39 3.31
C ALA A 57 15.42 18.06 2.93
N VAL A 58 14.52 17.57 3.78
CA VAL A 58 13.74 16.35 3.57
C VAL A 58 12.25 16.62 3.71
N ASP A 59 11.42 15.97 2.90
CA ASP A 59 9.97 15.96 3.10
C ASP A 59 9.58 14.75 3.98
N LEU A 60 8.57 14.92 4.83
CA LEU A 60 8.07 13.86 5.71
C LEU A 60 6.65 13.46 5.29
N GLY A 61 6.31 12.20 5.51
CA GLY A 61 4.94 11.74 5.32
C GLY A 61 4.70 10.32 5.78
N HIS A 62 3.62 9.72 5.29
CA HIS A 62 3.13 8.44 5.76
C HIS A 62 2.86 7.48 4.60
N VAL A 63 3.10 6.20 4.88
CA VAL A 63 2.70 5.06 4.04
C VAL A 63 2.12 3.96 4.91
N HIS A 64 1.53 2.94 4.30
CA HIS A 64 1.24 1.70 5.03
C HIS A 64 2.53 0.87 5.21
N GLY A 65 2.54 -0.08 6.15
CA GLY A 65 3.61 -1.09 6.24
C GLY A 65 3.59 -2.13 5.11
N TYR A 66 4.60 -2.99 5.08
CA TYR A 66 4.78 -4.05 4.07
C TYR A 66 4.28 -5.44 4.53
N GLY A 67 3.54 -5.52 5.63
CA GLY A 67 3.15 -6.79 6.26
C GLY A 67 4.24 -7.42 7.13
N LEU A 68 5.40 -6.76 7.27
CA LEU A 68 6.50 -7.14 8.16
C LEU A 68 6.20 -6.69 9.60
N GLN A 69 5.12 -7.24 10.19
CA GLN A 69 4.55 -6.70 11.45
C GLN A 69 5.53 -6.67 12.64
N TRP A 70 6.52 -7.57 12.66
CA TRP A 70 7.53 -7.63 13.72
C TRP A 70 8.66 -6.60 13.58
N LEU A 71 8.76 -5.92 12.43
CA LEU A 71 9.78 -4.89 12.13
C LEU A 71 9.25 -3.47 12.23
N GLN A 72 8.00 -3.30 12.68
CA GLN A 72 7.44 -1.96 12.82
C GLN A 72 8.13 -1.17 13.95
N PRO A 73 8.23 0.18 13.84
CA PRO A 73 7.85 1.00 12.69
C PRO A 73 8.84 0.87 11.52
N LEU A 74 8.32 0.71 10.31
CA LEU A 74 9.10 0.80 9.07
C LEU A 74 9.16 2.25 8.57
N ALA A 75 10.24 2.60 7.88
CA ALA A 75 10.32 3.86 7.13
C ALA A 75 10.82 3.60 5.70
N GLN A 76 10.33 4.38 4.74
CA GLN A 76 10.81 4.41 3.38
C GLN A 76 11.56 5.71 3.14
N ILE A 77 12.73 5.64 2.51
CA ILE A 77 13.38 6.83 1.94
C ILE A 77 13.23 6.76 0.42
N THR A 78 12.75 7.86 -0.18
CA THR A 78 12.66 8.04 -1.64
C THR A 78 13.48 9.27 -2.02
N TRP A 79 14.30 9.16 -3.07
CA TRP A 79 15.17 10.25 -3.52
C TRP A 79 14.73 10.83 -4.88
N PRO A 80 15.26 11.99 -5.29
CA PRO A 80 14.90 12.62 -6.56
C PRO A 80 15.19 11.79 -7.83
N ASP A 81 16.12 10.83 -7.75
CA ASP A 81 16.38 9.88 -8.83
C ASP A 81 15.29 8.79 -8.96
N GLY A 82 14.34 8.75 -8.03
CA GLY A 82 13.25 7.80 -7.95
C GLY A 82 13.61 6.46 -7.32
N ALA A 83 14.87 6.28 -6.88
CA ALA A 83 15.20 5.11 -6.10
C ALA A 83 14.58 5.23 -4.70
N SER A 84 14.14 4.10 -4.14
CA SER A 84 13.54 4.03 -2.81
C SER A 84 13.97 2.78 -2.07
N VAL A 85 14.16 2.89 -0.75
CA VAL A 85 14.63 1.81 0.11
C VAL A 85 13.75 1.74 1.35
N LEU A 86 13.44 0.51 1.77
CA LEU A 86 12.72 0.23 3.02
C LEU A 86 13.72 0.04 4.17
N TYR A 87 13.42 0.63 5.31
CA TYR A 87 14.20 0.57 6.54
C TYR A 87 13.34 0.11 7.71
N GLY A 88 13.92 -0.67 8.62
CA GLY A 88 13.27 -1.01 9.88
C GLY A 88 14.05 -2.00 10.75
N PRO A 89 13.71 -2.07 12.06
CA PRO A 89 12.78 -1.20 12.77
C PRO A 89 13.39 0.18 13.08
N VAL A 90 12.58 1.23 12.97
CA VAL A 90 12.98 2.62 13.19
C VAL A 90 12.39 3.14 14.51
N THR A 91 13.28 3.40 15.46
CA THR A 91 12.97 3.95 16.78
C THR A 91 13.39 5.43 16.87
N PRO A 92 12.91 6.19 17.89
CA PRO A 92 13.25 7.60 18.03
C PRO A 92 14.75 7.91 18.02
N ASP A 93 15.57 7.05 18.61
CA ASP A 93 17.03 7.19 18.66
C ASP A 93 17.73 6.97 17.30
N LYS A 94 17.03 6.39 16.32
CA LYS A 94 17.56 6.06 14.99
C LYS A 94 17.17 7.05 13.89
N VAL A 95 16.27 8.00 14.16
CA VAL A 95 15.76 8.94 13.13
C VAL A 95 16.88 9.77 12.50
N GLY A 96 17.90 10.11 13.28
CA GLY A 96 19.09 10.82 12.78
C GLY A 96 19.83 10.05 11.69
N LEU A 97 19.87 8.72 11.76
CA LEU A 97 20.50 7.88 10.73
C LEU A 97 19.74 7.97 9.41
N LEU A 98 18.40 8.00 9.45
CA LEU A 98 17.58 8.15 8.25
C LEU A 98 17.75 9.53 7.62
N ILE A 99 17.79 10.59 8.43
CA ILE A 99 18.05 11.95 7.92
C ILE A 99 19.44 12.03 7.28
N ASP A 100 20.46 11.46 7.93
CA ASP A 100 21.82 11.43 7.39
C ASP A 100 21.90 10.65 6.07
N GLU A 101 21.24 9.48 5.98
CA GLU A 101 21.14 8.69 4.75
C GLU A 101 20.42 9.45 3.63
N ALA A 102 19.26 10.03 3.94
CA ALA A 102 18.44 10.77 3.00
C ALA A 102 19.21 11.98 2.41
N THR A 103 19.95 12.70 3.26
CA THR A 103 20.66 13.94 2.90
C THR A 103 22.09 13.74 2.37
N GLY A 104 22.51 12.49 2.13
CA GLY A 104 23.72 12.19 1.33
C GLY A 104 24.89 11.57 2.08
N ARG A 105 24.77 11.24 3.38
CA ARG A 105 25.73 10.38 4.06
C ARG A 105 25.40 8.91 3.75
N ALA A 106 25.79 8.46 2.57
CA ALA A 106 25.52 7.10 2.09
C ALA A 106 25.98 6.03 3.10
N GLY A 107 25.08 5.10 3.43
CA GLY A 107 25.34 4.01 4.38
C GLY A 107 25.17 4.38 5.86
N ALA A 108 24.74 5.61 6.18
CA ALA A 108 24.38 6.01 7.53
C ALA A 108 23.33 5.10 8.18
N ALA A 109 22.39 4.55 7.40
CA ALA A 109 21.32 3.68 7.87
C ALA A 109 21.45 2.24 7.35
N ALA A 110 22.64 1.81 6.93
CA ALA A 110 22.86 0.50 6.32
C ALA A 110 22.39 -0.67 7.19
N GLU A 111 22.53 -0.58 8.51
CA GLU A 111 22.08 -1.61 9.45
C GLU A 111 20.55 -1.76 9.53
N LEU A 112 19.80 -0.76 9.07
CA LEU A 112 18.33 -0.76 9.07
C LEU A 112 17.76 -1.13 7.71
N ALA A 113 18.57 -1.15 6.65
CA ALA A 113 18.10 -1.35 5.29
C ALA A 113 17.59 -2.78 5.07
N LEU A 114 16.35 -2.91 4.61
CA LEU A 114 15.69 -4.18 4.34
C LEU A 114 15.70 -4.55 2.86
N GLY A 115 15.76 -3.56 1.97
CA GLY A 115 15.83 -3.76 0.52
C GLY A 115 15.32 -2.58 -0.30
N VAL A 116 15.65 -2.59 -1.58
CA VAL A 116 15.26 -1.58 -2.57
C VAL A 116 13.82 -1.82 -3.02
N ILE A 117 12.96 -0.82 -2.86
CA ILE A 117 11.55 -0.86 -3.30
C ILE A 117 11.46 -0.53 -4.80
N ALA A 118 12.22 0.48 -5.25
CA ALA A 118 12.29 0.88 -6.65
C ALA A 118 13.67 1.47 -6.97
N GLY A 119 14.06 1.41 -8.26
CA GLY A 119 15.36 1.89 -8.72
C GLY A 119 16.51 0.98 -8.28
N GLU A 120 17.69 1.57 -8.07
CA GLU A 120 18.90 0.85 -7.67
C GLU A 120 19.63 1.61 -6.55
N ARG A 121 20.15 0.85 -5.58
CA ARG A 121 21.07 1.36 -4.55
C ARG A 121 22.23 0.37 -4.37
N PRO A 122 23.49 0.81 -4.40
CA PRO A 122 24.64 -0.10 -4.31
C PRO A 122 24.61 -0.97 -3.05
N GLY A 123 24.80 -2.28 -3.23
CA GLY A 123 24.92 -3.24 -2.14
C GLY A 123 23.59 -3.66 -1.48
N LEU A 124 22.45 -3.16 -1.95
CA LEU A 124 21.13 -3.54 -1.44
C LEU A 124 20.37 -4.37 -2.48
N PRO A 125 19.80 -5.54 -2.09
CA PRO A 125 18.96 -6.33 -2.98
C PRO A 125 17.57 -5.68 -3.13
N PRO A 126 16.77 -6.07 -4.14
CA PRO A 126 15.36 -5.71 -4.20
C PRO A 126 14.62 -6.22 -2.96
N ILE A 127 13.58 -5.50 -2.54
CA ILE A 127 12.81 -5.83 -1.34
C ILE A 127 12.12 -7.19 -1.45
N GLU A 128 11.79 -7.63 -2.65
CA GLU A 128 11.24 -8.96 -2.96
C GLU A 128 12.22 -10.10 -2.60
N ALA A 129 13.52 -9.84 -2.53
CA ALA A 129 14.51 -10.83 -2.10
C ALA A 129 14.58 -11.01 -0.57
N HIS A 130 13.89 -10.15 0.20
CA HIS A 130 13.81 -10.30 1.65
C HIS A 130 13.16 -11.66 2.00
N PRO A 131 13.73 -12.48 2.91
CA PRO A 131 13.31 -13.87 3.12
C PRO A 131 11.80 -14.07 3.37
N PHE A 132 11.16 -13.14 4.10
CA PHE A 132 9.72 -13.19 4.33
C PHE A 132 8.89 -12.87 3.07
N LEU A 133 9.34 -11.89 2.28
CA LEU A 133 8.60 -11.46 1.08
C LEU A 133 8.80 -12.44 -0.06
N ALA A 134 9.97 -13.08 -0.12
CA ALA A 134 10.28 -14.16 -1.06
C ALA A 134 9.43 -15.43 -0.83
N CYS A 135 8.75 -15.57 0.31
CA CYS A 135 7.80 -16.67 0.55
C CYS A 135 6.46 -16.48 -0.19
N GLU A 136 6.20 -15.31 -0.75
CA GLU A 136 4.97 -15.00 -1.46
C GLU A 136 5.24 -14.95 -2.97
N ASP A 137 4.55 -15.79 -3.75
CA ASP A 137 4.67 -15.74 -5.21
C ASP A 137 4.12 -14.43 -5.78
N GLU A 138 3.00 -13.94 -5.22
CA GLU A 138 2.32 -12.75 -5.71
C GLU A 138 1.41 -12.10 -4.65
N ARG A 139 1.51 -10.78 -4.50
CA ARG A 139 0.53 -9.96 -3.78
C ARG A 139 -0.52 -9.40 -4.74
N ARG A 140 -1.69 -10.04 -4.80
CA ARG A 140 -2.82 -9.54 -5.61
C ARG A 140 -3.61 -8.45 -4.91
N LEU A 141 -4.18 -8.77 -3.75
CA LEU A 141 -5.05 -7.86 -3.01
C LEU A 141 -4.24 -6.77 -2.28
N LEU A 142 -3.07 -7.15 -1.77
CA LEU A 142 -2.16 -6.28 -1.02
C LEU A 142 -1.07 -5.65 -1.90
N ALA A 143 -1.22 -5.65 -3.23
CA ALA A 143 -0.20 -5.14 -4.16
C ALA A 143 0.24 -3.70 -3.87
N ARG A 144 -0.66 -2.90 -3.26
CA ARG A 144 -0.45 -1.47 -3.01
C ARG A 144 0.06 -1.14 -1.61
N ILE A 145 0.02 -2.06 -0.65
CA ILE A 145 0.45 -1.74 0.73
C ILE A 145 1.92 -1.34 0.73
N GLY A 146 2.23 -0.23 1.39
CA GLY A 146 3.56 0.37 1.40
C GLY A 146 4.02 1.01 0.09
N ARG A 147 3.27 0.88 -1.01
CA ARG A 147 3.62 1.47 -2.32
C ARG A 147 2.80 2.72 -2.67
N ILE A 148 1.80 3.05 -1.85
CA ILE A 148 0.96 4.25 -1.98
C ILE A 148 0.77 4.89 -0.60
N ASP A 149 0.39 6.18 -0.61
CA ASP A 149 -0.23 6.82 0.53
C ASP A 149 -1.72 6.40 0.53
N PRO A 150 -2.22 5.72 1.57
CA PRO A 150 -3.60 5.26 1.63
C PRO A 150 -4.62 6.41 1.69
N GLN A 151 -4.20 7.64 2.00
CA GLN A 151 -5.07 8.82 2.03
C GLN A 151 -5.08 9.60 0.70
N ALA A 152 -4.19 9.25 -0.25
CA ALA A 152 -4.10 9.89 -1.56
C ALA A 152 -4.92 9.12 -2.62
N LEU A 153 -6.05 9.70 -3.04
CA LEU A 153 -6.89 9.13 -4.09
C LEU A 153 -6.13 9.01 -5.42
N GLU A 154 -5.25 9.97 -5.70
CA GLU A 154 -4.39 10.03 -6.88
C GLU A 154 -3.50 8.79 -6.97
N HIS A 155 -2.90 8.37 -5.85
CA HIS A 155 -2.06 7.17 -5.84
C HIS A 155 -2.90 5.91 -6.14
N TYR A 156 -4.12 5.84 -5.60
CA TYR A 156 -5.03 4.74 -5.89
C TYR A 156 -5.40 4.69 -7.38
N LEU A 157 -5.75 5.84 -7.99
CA LEU A 157 -6.07 5.95 -9.42
C LEU A 157 -4.87 5.62 -10.31
N ALA A 158 -3.69 6.20 -10.03
CA ALA A 158 -2.47 5.99 -10.81
C ALA A 158 -2.05 4.51 -10.83
N THR A 159 -2.30 3.81 -9.73
CA THR A 159 -2.06 2.36 -9.60
C THR A 159 -3.26 1.50 -10.02
N GLY A 160 -4.18 2.04 -10.84
CA GLY A 160 -5.27 1.30 -11.48
C GLY A 160 -6.51 1.08 -10.63
N GLY A 161 -6.62 1.75 -9.49
CA GLY A 161 -7.85 1.83 -8.69
C GLY A 161 -9.01 2.34 -9.54
N TYR A 162 -10.23 1.84 -9.30
CA TYR A 162 -11.43 2.11 -10.11
C TYR A 162 -11.41 1.70 -11.59
N HIS A 163 -10.27 1.33 -12.18
CA HIS A 163 -10.22 0.93 -13.59
C HIS A 163 -11.16 -0.23 -13.92
N ALA A 164 -11.21 -1.25 -13.06
CA ALA A 164 -12.11 -2.39 -13.24
C ALA A 164 -13.59 -1.97 -13.18
N LEU A 165 -13.96 -1.06 -12.28
CA LEU A 165 -15.31 -0.50 -12.20
C LEU A 165 -15.65 0.25 -13.49
N ALA A 166 -14.77 1.16 -13.94
CA ALA A 166 -14.95 1.91 -15.17
C ALA A 166 -15.16 1.00 -16.38
N ARG A 167 -14.32 -0.04 -16.52
CA ARG A 167 -14.48 -1.07 -17.57
C ARG A 167 -15.82 -1.80 -17.48
N MET A 168 -16.25 -2.20 -16.29
CA MET A 168 -17.49 -2.96 -16.12
C MET A 168 -18.73 -2.14 -16.45
N VAL A 169 -18.75 -0.86 -16.06
CA VAL A 169 -19.87 0.04 -16.38
C VAL A 169 -19.92 0.36 -17.87
N ASP A 170 -18.77 0.62 -18.49
CA ASP A 170 -18.68 1.02 -19.90
C ASP A 170 -19.00 -0.10 -20.88
N ARG A 171 -18.66 -1.35 -20.53
CA ARG A 171 -18.95 -2.52 -21.37
C ARG A 171 -20.44 -2.84 -21.47
N HIS A 172 -21.29 -2.22 -20.65
CA HIS A 172 -22.74 -2.44 -20.63
C HIS A 172 -23.11 -3.94 -20.64
N HIS A 173 -22.35 -4.75 -19.89
CA HIS A 173 -22.58 -6.19 -19.86
C HIS A 173 -23.99 -6.49 -19.33
N GLY A 174 -24.75 -7.29 -20.09
CA GLY A 174 -25.99 -7.88 -19.60
C GLY A 174 -25.73 -8.80 -18.41
N ALA A 175 -26.78 -9.07 -17.63
CA ALA A 175 -26.68 -9.88 -16.41
C ALA A 175 -25.97 -11.22 -16.63
N GLU A 176 -26.25 -11.91 -17.75
CA GLU A 176 -25.65 -13.22 -18.03
C GLU A 176 -24.13 -13.17 -18.21
N ALA A 177 -23.62 -12.18 -18.94
CA ALA A 177 -22.17 -11.99 -19.10
C ALA A 177 -21.50 -11.68 -17.75
N VAL A 178 -22.16 -10.93 -16.88
CA VAL A 178 -21.69 -10.65 -15.51
C VAL A 178 -21.66 -11.91 -14.64
N ARG A 179 -22.66 -12.80 -14.76
CA ARG A 179 -22.68 -14.09 -14.04
C ARG A 179 -21.57 -15.02 -14.52
N GLN A 180 -21.37 -15.11 -15.83
CA GLN A 180 -20.31 -15.93 -16.41
C GLN A 180 -18.94 -15.45 -15.92
N LEU A 181 -18.66 -14.15 -16.00
CA LEU A 181 -17.41 -13.56 -15.50
C LEU A 181 -17.15 -13.90 -14.02
N GLN A 182 -18.18 -13.88 -13.18
CA GLN A 182 -18.05 -14.23 -11.76
C GLN A 182 -17.79 -15.72 -11.54
N GLY A 183 -18.44 -16.59 -12.33
CA GLY A 183 -18.22 -18.03 -12.29
C GLY A 183 -16.78 -18.37 -12.71
N ASP A 184 -16.34 -17.79 -13.82
CA ASP A 184 -15.00 -18.00 -14.39
C ASP A 184 -13.88 -17.47 -13.46
N ALA A 185 -14.18 -16.44 -12.66
CA ALA A 185 -13.22 -15.89 -11.69
C ALA A 185 -12.88 -16.87 -10.55
N GLY A 186 -13.74 -17.86 -10.28
CA GLY A 186 -13.50 -18.88 -9.26
C GLY A 186 -13.28 -18.33 -7.84
N LEU A 187 -13.74 -17.11 -7.55
CA LEU A 187 -13.54 -16.47 -6.25
C LEU A 187 -14.36 -17.21 -5.18
N ILE A 188 -13.70 -17.55 -4.07
CA ILE A 188 -14.33 -18.12 -2.88
C ILE A 188 -14.38 -17.11 -1.75
N GLY A 189 -15.37 -17.25 -0.87
CA GLY A 189 -15.51 -16.43 0.33
C GLY A 189 -14.26 -16.53 1.20
N ARG A 190 -13.68 -15.37 1.55
CA ARG A 190 -12.43 -15.28 2.33
C ARG A 190 -12.63 -15.22 3.85
N GLY A 191 -13.87 -15.12 4.33
CA GLY A 191 -14.21 -15.18 5.76
C GLY A 191 -14.34 -16.61 6.33
N GLY A 192 -13.58 -17.57 5.82
CA GLY A 192 -13.51 -18.94 6.37
C GLY A 192 -14.54 -19.96 5.87
N ALA A 193 -15.72 -19.56 5.38
CA ALA A 193 -16.71 -20.51 4.85
C ALA A 193 -16.36 -21.07 3.46
N PHE A 194 -15.43 -20.42 2.74
CA PHE A 194 -14.98 -20.80 1.39
C PHE A 194 -16.10 -21.01 0.35
N PHE A 195 -17.30 -20.49 0.60
CA PHE A 195 -18.42 -20.61 -0.31
C PHE A 195 -18.15 -19.84 -1.62
N PRO A 196 -18.41 -20.41 -2.82
CA PRO A 196 -18.14 -19.72 -4.09
C PRO A 196 -18.93 -18.41 -4.20
N ALA A 197 -18.22 -17.30 -4.41
CA ALA A 197 -18.80 -15.96 -4.45
C ALA A 197 -19.80 -15.80 -5.61
N GLY A 198 -19.44 -16.29 -6.81
CA GLY A 198 -20.33 -16.23 -7.98
C GLY A 198 -21.63 -17.01 -7.79
N VAL A 199 -21.60 -18.16 -7.10
CA VAL A 199 -22.82 -18.93 -6.77
C VAL A 199 -23.71 -18.13 -5.82
N LYS A 200 -23.12 -17.50 -4.79
CA LYS A 200 -23.87 -16.67 -3.83
C LYS A 200 -24.56 -15.49 -4.52
N TRP A 201 -23.87 -14.81 -5.43
CA TRP A 201 -24.43 -13.67 -6.16
C TRP A 201 -25.49 -14.10 -7.18
N ASN A 202 -25.37 -15.29 -7.79
CA ASN A 202 -26.40 -15.85 -8.67
C ASN A 202 -27.72 -16.12 -7.95
N PHE A 203 -27.69 -16.59 -6.69
CA PHE A 203 -28.91 -16.75 -5.88
C PHE A 203 -29.60 -15.40 -5.64
N LEU A 204 -28.83 -14.36 -5.31
CA LEU A 204 -29.35 -13.01 -5.10
C LEU A 204 -29.96 -12.42 -6.38
N ALA A 205 -29.33 -12.68 -7.54
CA ALA A 205 -29.81 -12.21 -8.83
C ALA A 205 -31.10 -12.91 -9.29
N GLY A 206 -31.37 -14.13 -8.80
CA GLY A 206 -32.60 -14.89 -9.09
C GLY A 206 -33.73 -14.69 -8.07
N ALA A 207 -33.49 -13.95 -6.99
CA ALA A 207 -34.51 -13.68 -5.97
C ALA A 207 -35.66 -12.81 -6.53
N PRO A 208 -36.91 -13.02 -6.07
CA PRO A 208 -38.10 -12.40 -6.67
C PRO A 208 -38.31 -10.93 -6.31
N ASP A 209 -37.75 -10.46 -5.20
CA ASP A 209 -37.86 -9.06 -4.78
C ASP A 209 -37.09 -8.15 -5.75
N ASP A 210 -37.26 -6.83 -5.68
CA ASP A 210 -36.43 -5.86 -6.44
C ASP A 210 -35.37 -5.18 -5.56
N GLU A 211 -35.63 -5.05 -4.26
CA GLU A 211 -34.71 -4.42 -3.32
C GLU A 211 -33.54 -5.36 -2.99
N ARG A 212 -32.32 -4.81 -2.96
CA ARG A 212 -31.08 -5.57 -2.76
C ARG A 212 -30.14 -4.82 -1.83
N TYR A 213 -29.42 -5.58 -1.00
CA TYR A 213 -28.44 -5.04 -0.06
C TYR A 213 -27.08 -5.71 -0.27
N LEU A 214 -26.02 -4.91 -0.20
CA LEU A 214 -24.64 -5.38 -0.12
C LEU A 214 -24.11 -5.09 1.29
N VAL A 215 -23.80 -6.14 2.04
CA VAL A 215 -23.21 -6.03 3.38
C VAL A 215 -21.77 -6.47 3.31
N CYS A 216 -20.85 -5.57 3.64
CA CYS A 216 -19.45 -5.89 3.86
C CYS A 216 -19.26 -6.32 5.32
N ASN A 217 -18.89 -7.57 5.55
CA ASN A 217 -18.52 -8.02 6.89
C ASN A 217 -17.04 -7.70 7.14
N ALA A 218 -16.79 -6.68 7.95
CA ALA A 218 -15.46 -6.29 8.42
C ALA A 218 -15.21 -6.69 9.90
N ASP A 219 -16.10 -7.50 10.48
CA ASP A 219 -15.92 -8.07 11.82
C ASP A 219 -14.86 -9.18 11.75
N GLU A 220 -13.61 -8.81 12.05
CA GLU A 220 -12.44 -9.70 12.09
C GLU A 220 -12.16 -10.13 13.53
N GLY A 221 -13.12 -10.85 14.13
CA GLY A 221 -13.07 -11.24 15.55
C GLY A 221 -12.17 -12.44 15.88
N ASP A 222 -11.67 -13.16 14.86
CA ASP A 222 -10.86 -14.36 15.07
C ASP A 222 -9.45 -14.02 15.59
N PRO A 223 -8.98 -14.64 16.70
CA PRO A 223 -7.64 -14.40 17.20
C PRO A 223 -6.55 -14.69 16.17
N GLY A 224 -5.71 -13.69 15.90
CA GLY A 224 -4.63 -13.79 14.92
C GLY A 224 -5.01 -13.40 13.50
N ALA A 225 -6.28 -13.11 13.21
CA ALA A 225 -6.69 -12.45 11.97
C ALA A 225 -6.41 -10.94 12.05
N TRP A 226 -5.90 -10.38 10.95
CA TRP A 226 -5.56 -8.95 10.84
C TRP A 226 -5.63 -8.42 9.41
N VAL A 227 -6.05 -9.24 8.46
CA VAL A 227 -5.99 -8.91 7.04
C VAL A 227 -7.03 -7.85 6.72
N ASN A 228 -8.25 -7.95 7.27
CA ASN A 228 -9.29 -6.95 7.07
C ASN A 228 -8.88 -5.59 7.66
N ARG A 229 -8.16 -5.58 8.79
CA ARG A 229 -7.59 -4.35 9.38
C ARG A 229 -6.57 -3.65 8.46
N VAL A 230 -5.89 -4.40 7.58
CA VAL A 230 -4.85 -3.89 6.68
C VAL A 230 -5.41 -3.42 5.33
N LEU A 231 -6.58 -3.91 4.93
CA LEU A 231 -7.27 -3.52 3.68
C LEU A 231 -7.96 -2.16 3.83
#